data_AF-A0A0Q7D8J1-F1
#
_entry.id   AF-A0A0Q7D8J1-F1
#
_cell.length_a   1.000
_cell.length_b   1.000
_cell.length_c   1.000
_cell.angle_alpha   90.00
_cell.angle_beta   90.00
_cell.angle_gamma   90.00
#
_symmetry.space_group_name_H-M   'P 1'
#
loop_
_entity.id
_entity.type
_entity.pdbx_description
1 polymer ?
#
loop_
_entity_poly.entity_id
_entity_poly.type
_entity_poly.pdbx_seq_one_letter_code
_entity_poly.pdbx_strand_id
1 'polypeptide(L)'
;MKNLQEATEKICDLKGSLVALDALVTALLHQMPLPLRADLLRSFEGNAEVARTVLLHTSISEHTITAFERDVRRMSALIGVP
;
A
#
# COMPACT_ATOMS: atom_id res chain seq x y z
N MET A 1 28.14 -13.60 0.31
CA MET A 1 27.32 -14.35 1.28
C MET A 1 26.76 -13.48 2.40
N LYS A 2 27.49 -12.49 2.95
CA LYS A 2 26.90 -11.51 3.90
C LYS A 2 25.73 -10.70 3.30
N ASN A 3 25.83 -10.35 2.02
CA ASN A 3 24.83 -9.55 1.30
C ASN A 3 23.44 -10.20 1.16
N LEU A 4 23.34 -11.51 0.93
CA LEU A 4 22.05 -12.18 0.72
C LEU A 4 21.30 -12.40 2.04
N GLN A 5 22.02 -12.75 3.10
CA GLN A 5 21.43 -12.90 4.43
C GLN A 5 20.94 -11.55 4.96
N GLU A 6 21.77 -10.50 4.89
CA GLU A 6 21.37 -9.14 5.29
C GLU A 6 20.18 -8.61 4.47
N ALA A 7 20.15 -8.91 3.16
CA ALA A 7 18.99 -8.57 2.33
C ALA A 7 17.73 -9.31 2.79
N THR A 8 17.86 -10.59 3.17
CA THR A 8 16.74 -11.40 3.67
C THR A 8 16.20 -10.86 4.99
N GLU A 9 17.07 -10.49 5.92
CA GLU A 9 16.70 -9.89 7.22
C GLU A 9 15.93 -8.57 7.00
N LYS A 10 16.45 -7.68 6.14
CA LYS A 10 15.75 -6.42 5.80
C LYS A 10 14.41 -6.66 5.12
N ILE A 11 14.30 -7.68 4.28
CA ILE A 11 13.02 -8.07 3.66
C ILE A 11 12.04 -8.56 4.74
N CYS A 12 12.50 -9.35 5.70
CA CYS A 12 11.67 -9.80 6.82
C CYS A 12 11.18 -8.63 7.68
N ASP A 13 12.05 -7.67 8.01
CA ASP A 13 11.67 -6.48 8.77
C ASP A 13 10.64 -5.63 8.02
N LEU A 14 10.84 -5.44 6.71
CA LEU A 14 9.89 -4.71 5.86
C LEU A 14 8.54 -5.43 5.82
N LYS A 15 8.53 -6.75 5.66
CA LYS A 15 7.29 -7.56 5.69
C LYS A 15 6.56 -7.41 7.02
N GLY A 16 7.27 -7.48 8.14
CA GLY A 16 6.68 -7.29 9.47
C GLY A 16 6.03 -5.91 9.60
N SER A 17 6.73 -4.87 9.14
CA SER A 17 6.22 -3.48 9.13
C SER A 17 4.96 -3.34 8.27
N LEU A 18 4.93 -3.94 7.08
CA LEU A 18 3.76 -3.92 6.21
C LEU A 18 2.54 -4.63 6.83
N VAL A 19 2.75 -5.76 7.50
CA VAL A 19 1.67 -6.47 8.22
C VAL A 19 1.13 -5.64 9.37
N ALA A 20 2.00 -4.96 10.14
CA ALA A 20 1.57 -4.08 11.22
C ALA A 20 0.75 -2.89 10.69
N LEU A 21 1.15 -2.30 9.56
CA LEU A 21 0.40 -1.23 8.90
C LEU A 21 -0.95 -1.72 8.38
N ASP A 22 -1.02 -2.90 7.77
CA ASP A 22 -2.29 -3.51 7.31
C ASP A 22 -3.26 -3.68 8.49
N ALA A 23 -2.79 -4.23 9.62
CA ALA A 23 -3.60 -4.39 10.82
C ALA A 23 -4.12 -3.05 11.38
N LEU A 24 -3.25 -2.03 11.42
CA LEU A 24 -3.64 -0.69 11.88
C LEU A 24 -4.68 -0.05 10.94
N VAL A 25 -4.47 -0.11 9.63
CA VAL A 25 -5.40 0.47 8.64
C VAL A 25 -6.76 -0.23 8.71
N THR A 26 -6.78 -1.56 8.82
CA THR A 26 -8.05 -2.29 9.03
C THR A 26 -8.77 -1.85 10.30
N ALA A 27 -8.04 -1.69 11.42
CA ALA A 27 -8.64 -1.22 12.67
C ALA A 27 -9.22 0.19 12.54
N LEU A 28 -8.49 1.11 11.89
CA LEU A 28 -8.97 2.48 11.62
C LEU A 28 -10.22 2.50 10.75
N LEU A 29 -10.24 1.70 9.68
CA LEU A 29 -11.39 1.59 8.79
C LEU A 29 -12.60 1.06 9.54
N HIS A 30 -12.46 0.02 10.37
CA HIS A 30 -13.57 -0.52 11.18
C HIS A 30 -14.19 0.51 12.13
N GLN A 31 -13.42 1.48 12.61
CA GLN A 31 -13.93 2.56 13.47
C GLN A 31 -14.49 3.75 12.68
N MET A 32 -14.31 3.79 11.36
CA MET A 32 -14.71 4.92 10.52
C MET A 32 -16.18 4.80 10.07
N PRO A 33 -16.99 5.87 10.24
CA PRO A 33 -18.33 5.96 9.67
C PRO A 33 -18.33 5.77 8.14
N LEU A 34 -19.32 5.06 7.61
CA LEU A 34 -19.45 4.77 6.17
C LEU A 34 -19.37 6.03 5.27
N PRO A 35 -20.00 7.17 5.60
CA PRO A 35 -19.90 8.37 4.76
C PRO A 35 -18.46 8.88 4.61
N LEU A 36 -17.63 8.77 5.66
CA LEU A 36 -16.24 9.21 5.64
C LEU A 36 -15.33 8.26 4.85
N ARG A 37 -15.72 6.99 4.71
CA ARG A 37 -14.97 6.04 3.88
C ARG A 37 -15.03 6.41 2.38
N ALA A 38 -16.13 7.01 1.92
CA ALA A 38 -16.23 7.48 0.55
C ALA A 38 -15.28 8.65 0.25
N ASP A 39 -15.15 9.60 1.19
CA ASP A 39 -14.16 10.67 1.09
C ASP A 39 -12.73 10.13 1.13
N LEU A 40 -12.46 9.18 2.04
CA LEU A 40 -11.16 8.51 2.13
C LEU A 40 -10.80 7.79 0.82
N LEU A 41 -11.74 7.08 0.19
CA LEU A 41 -11.51 6.38 -1.06
C LEU A 41 -11.09 7.37 -2.17
N ARG A 42 -11.81 8.48 -2.32
CA ARG A 42 -11.47 9.52 -3.29
C ARG A 42 -10.08 10.11 -3.05
N SER A 43 -9.76 10.44 -1.80
CA SER A 43 -8.43 10.97 -1.45
C SER A 43 -7.33 9.93 -1.69
N PHE A 44 -7.59 8.66 -1.38
CA PHE A 44 -6.65 7.58 -1.62
C PHE A 44 -6.38 7.38 -3.12
N GLU A 45 -7.42 7.36 -3.95
CA GLU A 45 -7.29 7.24 -5.40
C GLU A 45 -6.52 8.42 -6.01
N GLY A 46 -6.80 9.65 -5.56
CA GLY A 46 -6.04 10.84 -5.97
C GLY A 46 -4.56 10.75 -5.61
N ASN A 47 -4.24 10.33 -4.38
CA ASN A 47 -2.85 10.13 -3.96
C ASN A 47 -2.16 8.99 -4.71
N ALA A 48 -2.88 7.90 -5.00
CA ALA A 48 -2.37 6.80 -5.80
C ALA A 48 -2.03 7.27 -7.22
N GLU A 49 -2.83 8.16 -7.81
CA GLU A 49 -2.57 8.71 -9.14
C GLU A 49 -1.32 9.61 -9.18
N VAL A 50 -1.11 10.41 -8.14
CA VAL A 50 0.13 11.17 -7.98
C VAL A 50 1.33 10.22 -7.90
N ALA A 51 1.22 9.14 -7.11
CA ALA A 51 2.26 8.13 -7.01
C ALA A 51 2.52 7.41 -8.34
N ARG A 52 1.49 7.06 -9.12
CA ARG A 52 1.64 6.52 -10.48
C ARG A 52 2.47 7.43 -11.36
N THR A 53 2.14 8.73 -11.35
CA THR A 53 2.87 9.72 -12.12
C THR A 53 4.35 9.75 -11.73
N VAL A 54 4.67 9.70 -10.43
CA VAL A 54 6.06 9.62 -9.96
C VAL A 54 6.75 8.34 -10.43
N LEU A 55 6.07 7.19 -10.32
CA LEU A 55 6.61 5.89 -10.73
C LEU A 55 6.94 5.84 -12.23
N LEU A 56 6.13 6.49 -13.08
CA LEU A 56 6.39 6.58 -14.52
C LEU A 56 7.68 7.33 -14.88
N HIS A 57 8.15 8.22 -14.00
CA HIS A 57 9.31 9.08 -14.25
C HIS A 57 10.54 8.68 -13.41
N THR A 58 10.45 7.59 -12.66
CA THR A 58 11.52 7.11 -11.79
C THR A 58 12.15 5.85 -12.37
N SER A 59 13.48 5.70 -12.28
CA SER A 59 14.15 4.43 -12.59
C SER A 59 13.80 3.41 -11.53
N ILE A 60 12.74 2.63 -11.77
CA ILE A 60 12.20 1.65 -10.83
C ILE A 60 11.85 0.34 -11.55
N SER A 61 11.87 -0.77 -10.82
CA SER A 61 11.53 -2.08 -11.37
C SER A 61 10.04 -2.18 -11.73
N GLU A 62 9.73 -2.83 -12.86
CA GLU A 62 8.35 -3.20 -13.23
C GLU A 62 7.66 -4.06 -12.16
N HIS A 63 8.43 -4.84 -11.39
CA HIS A 63 7.88 -5.64 -10.29
C HIS A 63 7.35 -4.73 -9.18
N THR A 64 8.01 -3.60 -8.91
CA THR A 64 7.54 -2.61 -7.95
C THR A 64 6.27 -1.92 -8.45
N ILE A 65 6.20 -1.55 -9.73
CA ILE A 65 4.99 -0.97 -10.34
C ILE A 65 3.81 -1.94 -10.26
N THR A 66 4.06 -3.21 -10.60
CA THR A 66 3.03 -4.26 -10.56
C THR A 66 2.53 -4.50 -9.13
N ALA A 67 3.45 -4.54 -8.16
CA ALA A 67 3.10 -4.67 -6.75
C ALA A 67 2.27 -3.47 -6.26
N PHE A 68 2.69 -2.24 -6.61
CA PHE A 68 1.97 -1.02 -6.30
C PHE A 68 0.53 -1.07 -6.84
N GLU A 69 0.33 -1.39 -8.12
CA GLU A 69 -1.03 -1.43 -8.70
C GLU A 69 -1.92 -2.50 -8.08
N ARG A 70 -1.36 -3.68 -7.78
CA ARG A 70 -2.08 -4.74 -7.07
C ARG A 70 -2.53 -4.25 -5.69
N ASP A 71 -1.63 -3.61 -4.95
CA ASP A 71 -1.91 -3.22 -3.58
C ASP A 71 -2.83 -2.00 -3.52
N VAL A 72 -2.75 -1.05 -4.47
CA VAL A 72 -3.75 0.02 -4.63
C VAL A 72 -5.15 -0.56 -4.83
N ARG A 73 -5.33 -1.53 -5.73
CA ARG A 73 -6.63 -2.19 -5.92
C ARG A 73 -7.14 -2.86 -4.65
N ARG A 74 -6.26 -3.57 -3.92
CA ARG A 74 -6.60 -4.22 -2.65
C ARG A 74 -7.06 -3.19 -1.62
N MET A 75 -6.33 -2.07 -1.47
CA MET A 75 -6.67 -1.03 -0.50
C MET A 75 -7.96 -0.30 -0.87
N SER A 76 -8.18 0.03 -2.15
CA SER A 76 -9.46 0.60 -2.60
C SER A 76 -10.64 -0.31 -2.27
N ALA A 77 -10.49 -1.62 -2.46
CA ALA A 77 -11.52 -2.59 -2.08
C ALA A 77 -11.75 -2.67 -0.56
N LEU A 78 -10.70 -2.51 0.25
CA LEU A 78 -10.79 -2.50 1.71
C LEU A 78 -11.47 -1.23 2.24
N ILE A 79 -11.20 -0.07 1.62
CA ILE A 79 -11.80 1.22 1.97
C ILE A 79 -13.27 1.25 1.52
N GLY A 80 -13.54 0.75 0.31
CA GLY A 80 -14.88 0.58 -0.22
C GLY A 80 -15.76 -0.26 0.70
N VAL A 81 -17.07 -0.07 0.60
CA VAL A 81 -18.04 -0.95 1.26
C VAL A 81 -18.22 -2.17 0.35
N PRO A 82 -18.17 -3.42 0.85
CA PRO A 82 -18.53 -4.60 0.07
C PRO A 82 -19.97 -4.53 -0.45
#